data_AF-A0A2S5M742-F1
#
_entry.id   AF-A0A2S5M742-F1
#
_cell.length_a   1.000
_cell.length_b   1.000
_cell.length_c   1.000
_cell.angle_alpha   90.00
_cell.angle_beta   90.00
_cell.angle_gamma   90.00
#
_symmetry.space_group_name_H-M   'P 1'
#
loop_
_entity.id
_entity.type
_entity.pdbx_description
1 polymer ?
#
loop_
_entity_poly.entity_id
_entity_poly.type
_entity_poly.pdbx_seq_one_letter_code
_entity_poly.pdbx_strand_id
1 'polypeptide(L)'
;MRILVVIIALLAGIKVWTQDHAYRTAMSDALIAAYRERAVQTCHRLTAKPEPVKAARSAPNPWMSSHAATVVIGNASASVALWDIDNPLWNVRYRHPQLVLAGSGPLAAACSYDVVAGVARVSAH
;
A
#
# COMPACT_ATOMS: atom_id res chain seq x y z
N MET A 1 -41.36 -6.33 -22.96
CA MET A 1 -40.98 -6.46 -21.53
C MET A 1 -39.55 -6.95 -21.33
N ARG A 2 -39.11 -8.07 -21.93
CA ARG A 2 -37.76 -8.64 -21.70
C ARG A 2 -36.60 -7.66 -21.97
N ILE A 3 -36.66 -6.88 -23.07
CA ILE A 3 -35.62 -5.89 -23.42
C ILE A 3 -35.50 -4.80 -22.36
N LEU A 4 -36.64 -4.33 -21.83
CA LEU A 4 -36.69 -3.28 -20.82
C LEU A 4 -36.06 -3.75 -19.50
N VAL A 5 -36.32 -5.01 -19.11
CA VAL A 5 -35.68 -5.64 -17.94
C VAL A 5 -34.16 -5.75 -18.13
N VAL A 6 -33.70 -6.16 -19.31
CA VAL A 6 -32.26 -6.25 -19.62
C VAL A 6 -31.58 -4.88 -19.53
N ILE A 7 -32.20 -3.83 -20.07
CA ILE A 7 -31.66 -2.46 -20.01
C ILE A 7 -31.55 -1.98 -18.56
N ILE A 8 -32.58 -2.20 -17.75
CA ILE A 8 -32.56 -1.81 -16.32
C ILE A 8 -31.46 -2.57 -15.57
N ALA A 9 -31.31 -3.87 -15.81
CA ALA A 9 -30.26 -4.67 -15.18
C ALA A 9 -28.85 -4.18 -15.55
N LEU A 10 -28.64 -3.81 -16.83
CA LEU A 10 -27.39 -3.22 -17.31
C LEU A 10 -27.09 -1.88 -16.65
N LEU A 11 -28.08 -0.98 -16.58
CA LEU A 11 -27.93 0.32 -15.94
C LEU A 11 -27.62 0.19 -14.44
N ALA A 12 -28.29 -0.73 -13.75
CA ALA A 12 -28.03 -1.01 -12.34
C ALA A 12 -26.61 -1.56 -12.15
N GLY A 13 -26.18 -2.51 -12.98
CA GLY A 13 -24.82 -3.06 -12.95
C GLY A 13 -23.75 -1.99 -13.17
N ILE A 14 -23.92 -1.14 -14.18
CA ILE A 14 -23.00 -0.03 -14.48
C ILE A 14 -22.95 0.97 -13.31
N LYS A 15 -24.09 1.28 -12.68
CA LYS A 15 -24.14 2.20 -11.54
C LYS A 15 -23.37 1.65 -10.34
N VAL A 16 -23.60 0.39 -9.98
CA VAL A 16 -22.89 -0.23 -8.85
C VAL A 16 -21.39 -0.31 -9.13
N TRP A 17 -21.01 -0.65 -10.36
CA TRP A 17 -19.61 -0.70 -10.77
C TRP A 17 -18.92 0.67 -10.66
N THR A 18 -19.56 1.74 -11.16
CA THR A 18 -18.98 3.09 -11.06
C THR A 18 -18.88 3.57 -9.61
N GLN A 19 -19.87 3.25 -8.78
CA GLN A 19 -19.84 3.57 -7.35
C GLN A 19 -18.69 2.84 -6.64
N ASP A 20 -18.61 1.52 -6.76
CA ASP A 20 -17.54 0.73 -6.11
C ASP A 20 -16.16 1.21 -6.54
N HIS A 21 -15.98 1.47 -7.84
CA HIS A 21 -14.68 1.91 -8.36
C HIS A 21 -14.28 3.29 -7.84
N ALA A 22 -15.22 4.23 -7.77
CA ALA A 22 -14.99 5.57 -7.23
C ALA A 22 -14.72 5.56 -5.72
N TYR A 23 -15.40 4.69 -4.96
CA TYR A 23 -15.12 4.54 -3.53
C TYR A 23 -13.72 4.00 -3.27
N ARG A 24 -13.28 3.01 -4.05
CA ARG A 24 -11.94 2.41 -3.90
C ARG A 24 -10.82 3.41 -4.20
N THR A 25 -10.95 4.20 -5.27
CA THR A 25 -9.94 5.21 -5.61
C THR A 25 -9.90 6.33 -4.56
N ALA A 26 -11.06 6.83 -4.15
CA ALA A 26 -11.13 7.87 -3.11
C ALA A 26 -10.54 7.42 -1.77
N MET A 27 -10.79 6.17 -1.35
CA MET A 27 -10.18 5.61 -0.14
C MET A 27 -8.67 5.44 -0.27
N SER A 28 -8.17 4.99 -1.42
CA SER A 28 -6.73 4.90 -1.69
C SER A 28 -6.06 6.25 -1.52
N ASP A 29 -6.61 7.29 -2.15
CA ASP A 29 -6.03 8.63 -2.10
C ASP A 29 -6.07 9.21 -0.68
N ALA A 30 -7.16 8.99 0.05
CA ALA A 30 -7.27 9.40 1.45
C ALA A 30 -6.25 8.68 2.35
N LEU A 31 -6.03 7.39 2.16
CA LEU A 31 -5.03 6.61 2.89
C LEU A 31 -3.61 7.08 2.59
N ILE A 32 -3.29 7.33 1.31
CA ILE A 32 -1.99 7.89 0.91
C ILE A 32 -1.80 9.25 1.58
N ALA A 33 -2.77 10.15 1.47
CA ALA A 33 -2.67 11.49 2.06
C ALA A 33 -2.47 11.45 3.58
N ALA A 34 -3.16 10.55 4.29
CA ALA A 34 -3.08 10.45 5.74
C ALA A 34 -1.79 9.75 6.25
N TYR A 35 -1.32 8.72 5.55
CA TYR A 35 -0.27 7.83 6.07
C TYR A 35 1.07 7.93 5.36
N ARG A 36 1.17 8.64 4.25
CA ARG A 36 2.43 8.79 3.50
C ARG A 36 3.58 9.28 4.37
N GLU A 37 3.37 10.31 5.17
CA GLU A 37 4.42 10.88 6.02
C GLU A 37 4.92 9.86 7.06
N ARG A 38 4.00 9.14 7.73
CA ARG A 38 4.36 8.06 8.67
C ARG A 38 5.10 6.92 7.98
N ALA A 39 4.69 6.54 6.79
CA ALA A 39 5.34 5.49 6.01
C ALA A 39 6.77 5.91 5.63
N VAL A 40 6.97 7.12 5.10
CA VAL A 40 8.29 7.66 4.76
C VAL A 40 9.22 7.67 5.97
N GLN A 41 8.74 8.13 7.12
CA GLN A 41 9.52 8.15 8.35
C GLN A 41 9.93 6.75 8.82
N THR A 42 9.01 5.79 8.75
CA THR A 42 9.26 4.41 9.20
C THR A 42 10.21 3.69 8.23
N CYS A 43 10.01 3.83 6.93
CA CYS A 43 10.90 3.29 5.90
C CYS A 43 12.30 3.90 5.99
N HIS A 44 12.41 5.21 6.19
CA HIS A 44 13.69 5.88 6.38
C HIS A 44 14.46 5.33 7.58
N ARG A 45 13.78 5.12 8.72
CA ARG A 45 14.42 4.53 9.92
C ARG A 45 14.96 3.13 9.67
N LEU A 46 14.29 2.32 8.85
CA LEU A 46 14.76 0.96 8.53
C LEU A 46 15.96 0.96 7.58
N THR A 47 16.05 1.92 6.66
CA THR A 47 17.15 1.99 5.69
C THR A 47 18.32 2.85 6.14
N ALA A 48 18.14 3.70 7.15
CA ALA A 48 19.20 4.49 7.74
C ALA A 48 20.22 3.54 8.38
N LYS A 49 21.26 3.18 7.63
CA LYS A 49 22.44 2.53 8.20
C LYS A 49 23.03 3.44 9.28
N PRO A 50 23.59 2.88 10.37
CA PRO A 50 24.40 3.66 11.31
C PRO A 50 25.70 4.07 10.62
N GLU A 51 25.66 5.11 9.79
CA GLU A 51 26.87 5.73 9.26
C GLU A 51 27.49 6.68 10.30
N PRO A 52 28.83 6.81 10.30
CA PRO A 52 29.51 7.76 11.17
C PRO A 52 29.01 9.18 10.91
N VAL A 53 28.76 9.91 12.00
CA VAL A 53 28.11 11.23 12.15
C VAL A 53 28.54 12.33 11.14
N LYS A 54 29.65 12.14 10.40
CA LYS A 54 30.19 13.11 9.44
C LYS A 54 29.56 13.06 8.03
N ALA A 55 28.96 11.94 7.60
CA ALA A 55 28.34 11.81 6.27
C ALA A 55 26.80 11.95 6.26
N ALA A 56 26.16 11.84 7.43
CA ALA A 56 24.69 11.76 7.56
C ALA A 56 23.92 13.06 7.28
N ARG A 57 24.60 14.20 7.03
CA ARG A 57 23.93 15.52 6.95
C ARG A 57 23.36 15.88 5.58
N SER A 58 23.59 15.09 4.54
CA SER A 58 23.18 15.47 3.17
C SER A 58 22.72 14.33 2.26
N ALA A 59 22.53 13.11 2.79
CA ALA A 59 21.93 12.05 1.98
C ALA A 59 20.43 12.35 1.77
N PRO A 60 19.94 12.47 0.52
CA PRO A 60 18.52 12.62 0.26
C PRO A 60 17.76 11.40 0.79
N ASN A 61 16.63 11.62 1.49
CA ASN A 61 15.76 10.51 1.88
C ASN A 61 15.16 9.87 0.61
N PRO A 62 15.55 8.64 0.24
CA PRO A 62 15.14 8.01 -1.03
C PRO A 62 13.63 7.76 -1.09
N TRP A 63 12.94 7.81 0.06
CA TRP A 63 11.51 7.60 0.21
C TRP A 63 10.68 8.89 0.11
N MET A 64 11.28 10.09 0.29
CA MET A 64 10.52 11.36 0.19
C MET A 64 10.09 11.68 -1.25
N SER A 65 10.96 11.39 -2.21
CA SER A 65 10.72 11.56 -3.66
C SER A 65 9.91 10.43 -4.29
N SER A 66 9.40 9.48 -3.50
CA SER A 66 8.48 8.43 -3.95
C SER A 66 7.18 9.06 -4.49
N HIS A 67 7.16 9.43 -5.78
CA HIS A 67 5.94 9.83 -6.48
C HIS A 67 4.99 8.65 -6.72
N ALA A 68 5.50 7.41 -6.63
CA ALA A 68 4.73 6.19 -6.73
C ALA A 68 4.45 5.63 -5.32
N ALA A 69 3.45 6.21 -4.65
CA ALA A 69 2.84 5.60 -3.47
C ALA A 69 1.56 4.88 -3.90
N THR A 70 1.47 3.57 -3.68
CA THR A 70 0.30 2.77 -4.06
C THR A 70 -0.29 2.07 -2.85
N VAL A 71 -1.62 1.96 -2.79
CA VAL A 71 -2.31 1.21 -1.75
C VAL A 71 -2.64 -0.18 -2.29
N VAL A 72 -2.20 -1.21 -1.56
CA VAL A 72 -2.46 -2.61 -1.87
C VAL A 72 -3.12 -3.27 -0.66
N ILE A 73 -4.01 -4.22 -0.89
CA ILE A 73 -4.62 -4.99 0.20
C ILE A 73 -3.81 -6.26 0.43
N GLY A 74 -3.35 -6.44 1.66
CA GLY A 74 -2.58 -7.59 2.10
C GLY A 74 -1.09 -7.50 1.77
N ASN A 75 -0.28 -8.22 2.55
CA ASN A 75 1.16 -8.31 2.35
C ASN A 75 1.56 -9.58 1.59
N ALA A 76 1.96 -9.46 0.32
CA ALA A 76 2.41 -10.57 -0.52
C ALA A 76 3.53 -11.44 0.10
N SER A 77 4.39 -10.82 0.91
CA SER A 77 5.57 -11.45 1.48
C SER A 77 5.29 -12.21 2.78
N ALA A 78 4.09 -12.12 3.35
CA ALA A 78 3.72 -12.95 4.50
C ALA A 78 3.45 -14.40 4.04
N SER A 79 4.18 -15.36 4.59
CA SER A 79 4.10 -16.77 4.23
C SER A 79 2.94 -17.46 4.94
N VAL A 80 1.72 -17.14 4.53
CA VAL A 80 0.48 -17.77 5.03
C VAL A 80 -0.25 -18.38 3.84
N ALA A 81 -0.62 -19.65 3.95
CA ALA A 81 -1.32 -20.39 2.90
C ALA A 81 -2.82 -20.11 2.96
N LEU A 82 -3.50 -20.04 1.81
CA LEU A 82 -4.90 -19.60 1.68
C LEU A 82 -5.94 -20.41 2.51
N TRP A 83 -5.61 -21.62 2.96
CA TRP A 83 -6.50 -22.45 3.78
C TRP A 83 -6.25 -22.31 5.28
N ASP A 84 -5.16 -21.66 5.70
CA ASP A 84 -4.78 -21.50 7.10
C ASP A 84 -5.42 -20.24 7.70
N ILE A 85 -6.75 -20.24 7.75
CA ILE A 85 -7.57 -19.07 8.13
C ILE A 85 -7.37 -18.69 9.61
N ASP A 86 -7.04 -19.66 10.46
CA ASP A 86 -6.78 -19.46 11.90
C ASP A 86 -5.37 -18.92 12.18
N ASN A 87 -4.53 -18.73 11.16
CA ASN A 87 -3.20 -18.16 11.33
C ASN A 87 -3.27 -16.72 11.87
N PRO A 88 -2.49 -16.35 12.89
CA PRO A 88 -2.48 -15.00 13.43
C PRO A 88 -2.08 -13.92 12.40
N LEU A 89 -1.33 -14.29 11.36
CA LEU A 89 -0.91 -13.41 10.26
C LEU A 89 -1.88 -13.40 9.07
N TRP A 90 -2.99 -14.14 9.14
CA TRP A 90 -3.98 -14.22 8.07
C TRP A 90 -4.48 -12.83 7.63
N ASN A 91 -4.83 -11.99 8.60
CA ASN A 91 -5.29 -10.63 8.34
C ASN A 91 -4.19 -9.75 7.73
N VAL A 92 -2.93 -9.91 8.15
CA VAL A 92 -1.79 -9.19 7.57
C VAL A 92 -1.59 -9.60 6.11
N ARG A 93 -1.74 -10.89 5.80
CA ARG A 93 -1.54 -11.43 4.45
C ARG A 93 -2.61 -10.99 3.45
N TYR A 94 -3.87 -10.90 3.87
CA TYR A 94 -5.01 -10.77 2.94
C TYR A 94 -5.96 -9.60 3.20
N ARG A 95 -5.92 -8.95 4.37
CA ARG A 95 -6.90 -7.91 4.74
C ARG A 95 -6.31 -6.55 5.06
N HIS A 96 -5.09 -6.50 5.60
CA HIS A 96 -4.50 -5.24 6.02
C HIS A 96 -4.16 -4.35 4.82
N PRO A 97 -4.62 -3.09 4.76
CA PRO A 97 -4.16 -2.15 3.76
C PRO A 97 -2.68 -1.84 3.98
N GLN A 98 -1.90 -2.02 2.92
CA GLN A 98 -0.48 -1.73 2.84
C GLN A 98 -0.26 -0.53 1.92
N LEU A 99 0.56 0.42 2.36
CA LEU A 99 1.04 1.51 1.52
C LEU A 99 2.44 1.13 1.00
N VAL A 100 2.59 0.95 -0.30
CA VAL A 100 3.86 0.63 -0.93
C VAL A 100 4.49 1.91 -1.49
N LEU A 101 5.70 2.21 -1.03
CA LEU A 101 6.52 3.32 -1.51
C LEU A 101 7.64 2.76 -2.39
N ALA A 102 7.80 3.31 -3.58
CA ALA A 102 8.94 3.01 -4.44
C ALA A 102 10.14 3.88 -4.03
N GLY A 103 11.23 3.24 -3.62
CA GLY A 103 12.50 3.91 -3.37
C GLY A 103 13.04 4.51 -4.66
N SER A 104 13.68 5.68 -4.54
CA SER A 104 14.32 6.36 -5.66
C SER A 104 15.83 6.39 -5.50
N GLY A 105 16.56 6.50 -6.61
CA GLY A 105 18.02 6.55 -6.63
C GLY A 105 18.68 5.16 -6.44
N PRO A 106 19.76 5.03 -5.66
CA PRO A 106 20.53 3.78 -5.53
C PRO A 106 19.79 2.66 -4.77
N LEU A 107 18.68 3.00 -4.09
CA LEU A 107 17.74 2.02 -3.54
C LEU A 107 16.60 1.80 -4.54
N ALA A 108 16.79 0.89 -5.50
CA ALA A 108 15.72 0.31 -6.28
C ALA A 108 14.94 -0.74 -5.44
N ALA A 109 14.42 -0.30 -4.29
CA ALA A 109 13.72 -1.15 -3.34
C ALA A 109 12.30 -0.63 -3.11
N ALA A 110 11.37 -1.54 -2.82
CA ALA A 110 10.03 -1.18 -2.39
C ALA A 110 9.93 -1.23 -0.87
N CYS A 111 9.28 -0.26 -0.25
CA CYS A 111 8.95 -0.29 1.16
C CYS A 111 7.44 -0.40 1.34
N SER A 112 6.96 -1.49 1.93
CA SER A 112 5.56 -1.70 2.28
C SER A 112 5.32 -1.28 3.74
N TYR A 113 4.38 -0.38 3.98
CA TYR A 113 3.94 0.07 5.29
C TYR A 113 2.53 -0.45 5.61
N ASP A 114 2.41 -1.21 6.69
CA ASP A 114 1.12 -1.69 7.20
C ASP A 114 0.44 -0.55 7.98
N VAL A 115 -0.70 -0.08 7.46
CA VAL A 115 -1.44 1.03 8.06
C VAL A 115 -2.06 0.65 9.41
N VAL A 116 -2.42 -0.63 9.60
CA VAL A 116 -3.08 -1.13 10.81
C VAL A 116 -2.05 -1.43 11.91
N ALA A 117 -0.98 -2.14 11.55
CA ALA A 117 0.06 -2.52 12.50
C ALA A 117 1.08 -1.40 12.75
N GLY A 118 1.16 -0.40 11.85
CA GLY A 118 2.11 0.70 11.94
C GLY A 118 3.57 0.30 11.66
N VAL A 119 3.79 -0.83 10.98
CA VAL A 119 5.11 -1.42 10.73
C VAL A 119 5.46 -1.33 9.26
N ALA A 120 6.70 -0.92 8.94
CA ALA A 120 7.23 -0.95 7.58
C ALA A 120 8.12 -2.19 7.34
N ARG A 121 8.22 -2.62 6.08
CA ARG A 121 9.14 -3.65 5.61
C ARG A 121 9.73 -3.21 4.29
N VAL A 122 11.03 -3.43 4.10
CA VAL A 122 11.72 -3.13 2.85
C VAL A 122 11.98 -4.44 2.13
N SER A 123 11.50 -4.55 0.90
CA SER A 123 11.84 -5.63 -0.02
C SER A 123 12.76 -5.07 -1.10
N ALA A 124 13.96 -5.63 -1.22
CA ALA A 124 14.79 -5.41 -2.40
C ALA A 124 14.10 -6.04 -3.61
N HIS A 125 14.10 -5.34 -4.73
CA HIS A 125 13.51 -5.83 -5.97
C HIS A 125 14.46 -6.80 -6.69
#